data_AF-A0A1I7ENY2-F1
#
_entry.id   AF-A0A1I7ENY2-F1
#
_cell.length_a   1.000
_cell.length_b   1.000
_cell.length_c   1.000
_cell.angle_alpha   90.00
_cell.angle_beta   90.00
_cell.angle_gamma   90.00
#
_symmetry.space_group_name_H-M   'P 1'
#
loop_
_entity.id
_entity.type
_entity.pdbx_description
1 polymer ?
#
loop_
_entity_poly.entity_id
_entity_poly.type
_entity_poly.pdbx_seq_one_letter_code
_entity_poly.pdbx_strand_id
1 'polypeptide(L)'
;MPKPLRILIPVVVFLLILCGFAFLGQFAGGQLFAKMQKLPQGSVGVFTLYDYWRAYGDVPAVVRALKVCSLLSVVITGLPVVVITMALVSGRKRLAQFGEARFATRNDIVKAGLLERKSP
;
A
#
# COMPACT_ATOMS: atom_id res chain seq x y z
N MET A 1 0.85 6.70 27.20
CA MET A 1 0.22 7.39 26.06
C MET A 1 -1.28 7.18 26.09
N PRO A 2 -2.09 8.22 25.86
CA PRO A 2 -3.54 8.05 25.69
C PRO A 2 -3.82 7.13 24.48
N LYS A 3 -4.77 6.20 24.64
CA LYS A 3 -5.17 5.21 23.62
C LYS A 3 -5.38 5.81 22.20
N PRO A 4 -6.02 6.97 22.01
CA PRO A 4 -6.18 7.55 20.66
C PRO A 4 -4.84 7.92 20.01
N LEU A 5 -3.87 8.43 20.78
CA LEU A 5 -2.59 8.88 20.26
C LEU A 5 -1.73 7.73 19.71
N ARG A 6 -1.88 6.53 20.29
CA ARG A 6 -1.16 5.33 19.84
C ARG A 6 -1.61 4.85 18.44
N ILE A 7 -2.86 5.16 18.05
CA ILE A 7 -3.40 4.82 16.72
C ILE A 7 -3.21 6.00 15.75
N LEU A 8 -3.36 7.23 16.25
CA LEU A 8 -3.25 8.43 15.44
C LEU A 8 -1.85 8.58 14.81
N ILE A 9 -0.79 8.35 15.59
CA ILE A 9 0.59 8.50 15.11
C ILE A 9 0.89 7.64 13.87
N PRO A 10 0.69 6.30 13.88
CA PRO A 10 0.98 5.49 12.70
C PRO A 10 0.08 5.84 11.50
N VAL A 11 -1.16 6.27 11.72
CA VAL A 11 -2.05 6.74 10.65
C VAL A 11 -1.50 8.02 10.01
N VAL A 12 -1.09 9.00 10.81
CA VAL A 12 -0.50 10.25 10.30
C VAL A 12 0.78 9.97 9.55
N VAL A 13 1.67 9.13 10.10
CA VAL A 13 2.92 8.74 9.43
C VAL A 13 2.63 8.04 8.10
N PHE A 14 1.65 7.13 8.06
CA PHE A 14 1.24 6.46 6.83
C PHE A 14 0.72 7.45 5.79
N LEU A 15 -0.13 8.40 6.18
CA LEU A 15 -0.64 9.44 5.28
C LEU A 15 0.48 10.33 4.74
N LEU A 16 1.46 10.70 5.56
CA LEU A 16 2.61 11.48 5.11
C LEU A 16 3.44 10.73 4.08
N ILE A 17 3.70 9.45 4.30
CA ILE A 17 4.39 8.58 3.33
C ILE A 17 3.59 8.49 2.04
N LEU A 18 2.28 8.25 2.13
CA LEU A 18 1.39 8.17 0.97
C LEU A 18 1.42 9.47 0.15
N CYS A 19 1.33 10.62 0.81
CA CYS A 19 1.46 11.93 0.17
C CYS A 19 2.82 12.07 -0.53
N GLY A 20 3.93 11.74 0.14
CA GLY A 20 5.26 11.81 -0.47
C GLY A 20 5.38 10.96 -1.74
N PHE A 21 4.88 9.73 -1.70
CA PHE A 21 4.85 8.85 -2.87
C PHE A 21 3.88 9.32 -3.96
N ALA A 22 2.75 9.94 -3.61
CA ALA A 22 1.85 10.55 -4.58
C ALA A 22 2.52 11.72 -5.33
N PHE A 23 3.24 12.58 -4.61
CA PHE A 23 4.02 13.65 -5.22
C PHE A 23 5.11 13.10 -6.15
N LEU A 24 5.85 12.09 -5.70
CA LEU A 24 6.87 11.42 -6.53
C LEU A 24 6.27 10.74 -7.76
N GLY A 25 5.15 10.05 -7.61
CA GLY A 25 4.45 9.37 -8.70
C GLY A 25 3.97 10.36 -9.77
N GLN A 26 3.32 11.45 -9.36
CA GLN A 26 2.83 12.48 -10.26
C GLN A 26 4.00 13.18 -10.98
N PHE A 27 5.05 13.52 -10.25
CA PHE A 27 6.23 14.16 -10.84
C PHE A 27 6.96 13.24 -11.83
N ALA A 28 7.15 11.97 -11.48
CA ALA A 28 7.77 10.98 -12.37
C ALA A 28 6.90 10.70 -13.62
N GLY A 29 5.59 10.56 -13.45
CA GLY A 29 4.66 10.39 -14.56
C GLY A 29 4.62 11.63 -15.48
N GLY A 30 4.65 12.83 -14.91
CA GLY A 30 4.72 14.09 -15.66
C GLY A 30 6.03 14.21 -16.45
N GLN A 31 7.16 13.82 -15.86
CA GLN A 31 8.45 13.81 -16.56
C GLN A 31 8.48 12.80 -17.72
N LEU A 32 7.94 11.60 -17.50
CA LEU A 32 7.83 10.60 -18.57
C LEU A 32 6.94 11.12 -19.71
N PHE A 33 5.81 11.73 -19.38
CA PHE A 33 4.92 12.32 -20.36
C PHE A 33 5.59 13.43 -21.16
N ALA A 34 6.34 14.32 -20.50
CA ALA A 34 7.12 15.37 -21.15
C ALA A 34 8.17 14.81 -22.11
N LYS A 35 8.85 13.72 -21.74
CA LYS A 35 9.78 13.02 -22.64
C LYS A 35 9.07 12.42 -23.86
N MET A 36 7.90 11.81 -23.66
CA MET A 36 7.12 11.21 -24.75
C MET A 36 6.59 12.27 -25.74
N GLN A 37 6.13 13.41 -25.23
CA GLN A 37 5.55 14.50 -26.03
C GLN A 37 6.57 15.57 -26.44
N LYS A 38 7.87 15.37 -26.13
CA LYS A 38 8.96 16.31 -26.40
C LYS A 38 8.69 17.72 -25.86
N LEU A 39 8.08 17.81 -24.69
CA LEU A 39 7.79 19.08 -24.02
C LEU A 39 9.08 19.69 -23.41
N PRO A 40 9.15 21.03 -23.29
CA PRO A 40 10.25 21.69 -22.58
C PRO A 40 10.36 21.15 -21.14
N GLN A 41 11.54 20.66 -20.74
CA GLN A 41 11.72 19.96 -19.46
C GLN A 41 11.50 20.84 -18.22
N GLY A 42 11.38 22.17 -18.40
CA GLY A 42 11.12 23.12 -17.32
C GLY A 42 9.63 23.37 -17.01
N SER A 43 8.68 22.85 -17.79
CA SER A 43 7.24 23.08 -17.56
C SER A 43 6.54 21.94 -16.81
N VAL A 44 7.29 20.95 -16.35
CA VAL A 44 6.74 19.76 -15.68
C VAL A 44 6.54 20.03 -14.19
N GLY A 45 5.28 20.03 -13.76
CA GLY A 45 4.86 20.11 -12.38
C GLY A 45 4.06 18.89 -11.94
N VAL A 46 3.66 18.89 -10.68
CA VAL A 46 2.84 17.82 -10.06
C VAL A 46 1.46 17.71 -10.72
N PHE A 47 0.94 18.81 -11.26
CA PHE A 47 -0.38 18.88 -11.88
C PHE A 47 -0.37 18.69 -13.41
N THR A 48 0.81 18.54 -14.03
CA THR A 48 0.91 18.44 -15.49
C THR A 48 0.06 17.32 -16.08
N LEU A 49 0.02 16.14 -15.45
CA LEU A 49 -0.84 15.04 -15.89
C LEU A 49 -2.33 15.43 -15.87
N TYR A 50 -2.78 16.12 -14.81
CA TYR A 50 -4.16 16.56 -14.66
C TYR A 50 -4.55 17.62 -15.69
N ASP A 51 -3.68 18.63 -15.88
CA ASP A 51 -3.92 19.72 -16.83
C ASP A 51 -4.03 19.18 -18.27
N TYR A 52 -3.18 18.21 -18.63
CA TYR A 52 -3.21 17.59 -19.95
C TYR A 52 -4.39 16.63 -20.13
N TRP A 53 -4.82 15.92 -19.07
CA TRP A 53 -6.08 15.17 -19.12
C TRP A 53 -7.28 16.08 -19.38
N ARG A 54 -7.31 17.26 -18.77
CA ARG A 54 -8.38 18.24 -18.95
C ARG A 54 -8.36 18.90 -20.34
N ALA A 55 -7.18 19.22 -20.86
CA ALA A 55 -7.05 19.94 -22.14
C ALA A 55 -7.06 19.02 -23.37
N TYR A 56 -6.55 17.78 -23.26
CA TYR A 56 -6.33 16.88 -24.39
C TYR A 56 -7.00 15.51 -24.21
N GLY A 57 -8.00 15.43 -23.33
CA GLY A 57 -8.78 14.21 -23.07
C GLY A 57 -9.49 13.65 -24.31
N ASP A 58 -9.70 14.46 -25.34
CA ASP A 58 -10.38 14.07 -26.59
C ASP A 58 -9.42 13.65 -27.70
N VAL A 59 -8.10 13.83 -27.53
CA VAL A 59 -7.10 13.50 -28.55
C VAL A 59 -6.55 12.09 -28.31
N PRO A 60 -6.93 11.07 -29.12
CA PRO A 60 -6.66 9.66 -28.80
C PRO A 60 -5.17 9.32 -28.71
N ALA A 61 -4.31 9.99 -29.50
CA ALA A 61 -2.87 9.81 -29.45
C ALA A 61 -2.26 10.27 -28.11
N VAL A 62 -2.73 11.41 -27.58
CA VAL A 62 -2.27 11.99 -26.32
C VAL A 62 -2.81 11.19 -25.14
N VAL A 63 -4.07 10.77 -25.21
CA VAL A 63 -4.72 9.92 -24.19
C VAL A 63 -3.96 8.61 -23.98
N ARG A 64 -3.45 7.96 -25.03
CA ARG A 64 -2.68 6.72 -24.88
C ARG A 64 -1.40 6.97 -24.06
N ALA A 65 -0.67 8.04 -24.34
CA ALA A 65 0.52 8.41 -23.57
C ALA A 65 0.15 8.81 -22.13
N LEU A 66 -0.92 9.58 -21.93
CA LEU A 66 -1.42 9.97 -20.62
C LEU A 66 -1.82 8.77 -19.78
N LYS A 67 -2.47 7.76 -20.34
CA LYS A 67 -2.84 6.51 -19.64
C LYS A 67 -1.61 5.78 -19.12
N VAL A 68 -0.57 5.61 -19.95
CA VAL A 68 0.67 4.94 -19.55
C VAL A 68 1.37 5.72 -18.43
N CYS A 69 1.47 7.04 -18.56
CA CYS A 69 2.12 7.88 -17.55
C CYS A 69 1.32 7.96 -16.25
N SER A 70 -0.01 8.00 -16.33
CA SER A 70 -0.90 7.95 -15.17
C SER A 70 -0.82 6.60 -14.46
N LEU A 71 -0.72 5.50 -15.21
CA LEU A 71 -0.52 4.17 -14.64
C LEU A 71 0.79 4.10 -13.86
N LEU A 72 1.88 4.63 -14.42
CA LEU A 72 3.16 4.71 -13.72
C LEU A 72 3.03 5.50 -12.40
N SER A 73 2.36 6.65 -12.43
CA SER A 73 2.11 7.46 -11.23
C SER A 73 1.34 6.67 -10.17
N VAL A 74 0.29 5.93 -10.55
CA VAL A 74 -0.49 5.09 -9.64
C VAL A 74 0.34 3.96 -9.07
N VAL A 75 1.18 3.30 -9.87
CA VAL A 75 2.07 2.21 -9.42
C VAL A 75 3.05 2.73 -8.37
N ILE A 76 3.68 3.88 -8.61
CA ILE A 76 4.60 4.51 -7.65
C ILE A 76 3.85 4.87 -6.37
N THR A 77 2.69 5.53 -6.49
CA THR A 77 1.86 5.94 -5.34
C THR A 77 1.38 4.74 -4.52
N GLY A 78 1.06 3.62 -5.17
CA GLY A 78 0.56 2.40 -4.54
C GLY A 78 1.63 1.54 -3.86
N LEU A 79 2.91 1.76 -4.18
CA LEU A 79 4.03 0.98 -3.63
C LEU A 79 4.03 0.91 -2.09
N PRO A 80 3.94 2.02 -1.32
CA PRO A 80 3.89 1.96 0.13
C PRO A 80 2.69 1.14 0.66
N VAL A 81 1.54 1.20 -0.02
CA VAL A 81 0.35 0.42 0.37
C VAL A 81 0.62 -1.08 0.23
N VAL A 82 1.20 -1.49 -0.90
CA VAL A 82 1.56 -2.89 -1.16
C VAL A 82 2.57 -3.39 -0.14
N VAL A 83 3.64 -2.63 0.09
CA VAL A 83 4.70 -2.99 1.04
C VAL A 83 4.17 -3.13 2.47
N ILE A 84 3.37 -2.17 2.93
CA ILE A 84 2.79 -2.21 4.27
C ILE A 84 1.80 -3.38 4.41
N THR A 85 0.97 -3.62 3.39
CA THR A 85 0.03 -4.75 3.39
C THR A 85 0.78 -6.09 3.46
N MET A 86 1.84 -6.25 2.66
CA MET A 86 2.69 -7.45 2.72
C MET A 86 3.36 -7.62 4.09
N ALA A 87 3.87 -6.55 4.68
CA ALA A 87 4.50 -6.58 6.00
C ALA A 87 3.49 -7.00 7.08
N LEU A 88 2.26 -6.48 7.04
CA LEU A 88 1.20 -6.84 7.98
C LEU A 88 0.77 -8.30 7.84
N VAL A 89 0.59 -8.78 6.61
CA VAL A 89 0.21 -10.18 6.34
C VAL A 89 1.32 -11.15 6.78
N SER A 90 2.59 -10.82 6.48
CA SER A 90 3.74 -11.64 6.85
C SER A 90 3.99 -11.65 8.36
N GLY A 91 3.82 -10.51 9.03
CA GLY A 91 3.92 -10.40 10.48
C GLY A 91 2.88 -11.25 11.23
N ARG A 92 1.65 -11.34 10.70
CA ARG A 92 0.59 -12.16 11.29
C ARG A 92 0.92 -13.66 11.26
N LYS A 93 1.56 -14.13 10.19
CA LYS A 93 2.04 -15.52 10.08
C LYS A 93 3.12 -15.83 11.13
N ARG A 94 4.01 -14.88 11.41
CA ARG A 94 5.06 -15.04 12.43
C ARG A 94 4.49 -15.12 13.85
N LEU A 95 3.43 -14.37 14.16
CA LEU A 95 2.73 -14.47 15.45
C LEU A 95 2.03 -15.82 15.63
N ALA A 96 1.49 -16.40 14.55
CA ALA A 96 0.88 -17.73 14.58
C ALA A 96 1.89 -18.89 14.71
N GLN A 97 3.18 -18.63 14.45
CA GLN A 97 4.24 -19.64 14.46
C GLN A 97 4.62 -20.11 15.87
N PHE A 98 4.33 -19.32 16.91
CA PHE A 98 4.54 -19.71 18.30
C PHE A 98 3.39 -20.58 18.87
N GLY A 99 2.41 -20.94 18.03
CA GLY A 99 1.16 -21.57 18.47
C GLY A 99 0.31 -20.60 19.28
N GLU A 100 -1.00 -20.83 19.34
CA GLU A 100 -1.78 -20.19 20.40
C GLU A 100 -1.30 -20.77 21.74
N ALA A 101 -0.43 -20.04 22.43
CA ALA A 101 -0.06 -20.32 23.81
C ALA A 101 -1.29 -20.16 24.70
N ARG A 102 -2.12 -21.20 24.71
CA ARG A 102 -3.25 -21.37 25.62
C ARG A 102 -2.93 -22.53 26.56
N PHE A 103 -3.40 -22.42 27.80
CA PHE A 103 -3.32 -23.55 28.72
C PHE A 103 -4.04 -24.76 28.12
N ALA A 104 -3.43 -25.94 28.23
CA ALA A 104 -4.01 -27.18 27.74
C ALA A 104 -5.35 -27.42 28.46
N THR A 105 -6.42 -27.61 27.68
CA THR A 105 -7.72 -27.95 28.25
C THR A 105 -7.69 -29.43 28.67
N ARG A 106 -8.54 -29.84 29.62
CA ARG A 106 -8.65 -31.27 30.02
C ARG A 106 -8.81 -32.22 28.82
N ASN A 107 -9.56 -31.81 27.80
CA ASN A 107 -9.72 -32.58 26.56
C ASN A 107 -8.42 -32.69 25.74
N ASP A 108 -7.57 -31.67 25.75
CA ASP A 108 -6.27 -31.69 25.06
C ASP A 108 -5.31 -32.67 25.79
N ILE A 109 -5.36 -32.71 27.13
CA ILE A 109 -4.57 -33.62 27.95
C ILE A 109 -5.03 -35.08 27.77
N VAL A 110 -6.35 -35.32 27.70
CA VAL A 110 -6.91 -36.64 27.39
C VAL A 110 -6.53 -37.10 25.97
N LYS A 111 -6.56 -36.20 24.98
CA LYS A 111 -6.10 -36.49 23.61
C LYS A 111 -4.61 -36.82 23.55
N ALA A 112 -3.79 -36.20 24.39
CA ALA A 112 -2.38 -36.50 24.51
C ALA A 112 -2.09 -37.83 25.23
N GLY A 113 -3.12 -38.54 25.70
CA GLY A 113 -2.96 -39.82 26.42
C GLY A 113 -2.42 -39.67 27.84
N LEU A 114 -2.37 -38.44 28.36
CA LEU A 114 -1.87 -38.13 29.71
C LEU A 114 -2.96 -38.23 30.78
N LEU A 115 -4.23 -38.32 30.38
CA LEU A 115 -5.38 -38.49 31.26
C LEU A 115 -6.38 -39.47 30.63
N GLU A 116 -6.94 -40.36 31.45
CA GLU A 116 -8.01 -41.26 31.02
C GLU A 116 -9.30 -40.48 30.70
N ARG A 117 -9.99 -40.91 29.65
CA ARG A 117 -11.29 -40.35 29.28
C ARG A 117 -12.26 -40.64 30.41
N LYS A 118 -12.86 -39.59 30.98
CA LYS A 118 -13.88 -39.75 32.03
C LYS A 118 -15.07 -40.51 31.41
N SER A 119 -15.22 -41.78 31.79
CA SER A 119 -16.41 -42.57 31.51
C SER A 119 -17.62 -41.90 32.20
N PRO A 120 -18.81 -41.89 31.56
CA PRO A 120 -20.03 -41.30 32.12
C PRO A 120 -20.43 -41.97 33.44
#